data_AF-A0A950IT19-F1
#
_entry.id   AF-A0A950IT19-F1
#
_cell.length_a   1.000
_cell.length_b   1.000
_cell.length_c   1.000
_cell.angle_alpha   90.00
_cell.angle_beta   90.00
_cell.angle_gamma   90.00
#
_symmetry.space_group_name_H-M   'P 1'
#
loop_
_entity.id
_entity.type
_entity.pdbx_description
1 polymer ?
#
loop_
_entity_poly.entity_id
_entity_poly.type
_entity_poly.pdbx_seq_one_letter_code
_entity_poly.pdbx_strand_id
1 'polypeptide(L)'
;MATEDRALRDHLLELLRGGSAHVDIATVVDDFPHEFAGTKPKNVPYTAWQLLEHIRFTVNDLLLFSTDPKYAAPNWPDDYWPA
;
A
#
# COMPACT_ATOMS: atom_id res chain seq x y z
N MET A 1 6.26 -25.76 -18.88
CA MET A 1 5.12 -24.84 -19.07
C MET A 1 4.14 -24.82 -17.90
N ALA A 2 3.52 -25.92 -17.46
CA ALA A 2 2.61 -25.88 -16.29
C ALA A 2 3.30 -25.64 -14.92
N THR A 3 4.57 -26.03 -14.78
CA THR A 3 5.35 -25.92 -13.52
C THR A 3 5.93 -24.53 -13.31
N GLU A 4 6.38 -23.87 -14.38
CA GLU A 4 6.95 -22.51 -14.33
C GLU A 4 5.88 -21.47 -13.97
N ASP A 5 4.65 -21.70 -14.43
CA ASP A 5 3.47 -20.90 -14.13
C ASP A 5 3.11 -20.94 -12.63
N ARG A 6 3.34 -22.08 -11.95
CA ARG A 6 3.12 -22.20 -10.50
C ARG A 6 4.15 -21.42 -9.69
N ALA A 7 5.44 -21.63 -9.99
CA ALA A 7 6.51 -20.95 -9.27
C ALA A 7 6.42 -19.42 -9.40
N LEU A 8 6.08 -18.92 -10.60
CA LEU A 8 5.83 -17.50 -10.82
C LEU A 8 4.65 -16.98 -10.00
N ARG A 9 3.52 -17.70 -9.98
CA ARG A 9 2.35 -17.29 -9.19
C ARG A 9 2.62 -17.30 -7.69
N ASP A 10 3.32 -18.31 -7.19
CA ASP A 10 3.69 -18.39 -5.78
C ASP A 10 4.58 -17.19 -5.40
N HIS A 11 5.53 -16.83 -6.25
CA HIS A 11 6.37 -15.65 -6.03
C HIS A 11 5.59 -14.33 -6.11
N LEU A 12 4.66 -14.19 -7.07
CA LEU A 12 3.78 -13.02 -7.14
C LEU A 12 2.90 -12.89 -5.89
N LEU A 13 2.38 -14.01 -5.36
CA LEU A 13 1.62 -14.01 -4.12
C LEU A 13 2.47 -13.61 -2.91
N GLU A 14 3.73 -14.02 -2.86
CA GLU A 14 4.67 -13.60 -1.81
C GLU A 14 4.89 -12.08 -1.85
N LEU A 15 5.17 -11.53 -3.04
CA LEU A 15 5.37 -10.09 -3.24
C LEU A 15 4.12 -9.27 -2.89
N LEU A 16 2.94 -9.73 -3.33
CA LEU A 16 1.66 -9.06 -3.03
C LEU A 16 1.28 -9.12 -1.55
N ARG A 17 1.74 -10.14 -0.83
CA ARG A 17 1.54 -10.25 0.63
C ARG A 17 2.55 -9.43 1.44
N GLY A 18 3.57 -8.85 0.79
CA GLY A 18 4.57 -8.01 1.45
C GLY A 18 5.60 -8.78 2.27
N GLY A 19 5.78 -10.09 2.05
CA GLY A 19 6.57 -10.97 2.92
C GLY A 19 8.09 -10.76 2.88
N SER A 20 8.64 -10.04 1.90
CA SER A 20 10.08 -10.10 1.60
C SER A 20 10.87 -8.80 1.87
N ALA A 21 10.22 -7.64 1.95
CA ALA A 21 10.94 -6.34 1.95
C ALA A 21 10.49 -5.33 3.02
N HIS A 22 9.30 -5.49 3.60
CA HIS A 22 8.76 -4.60 4.63
C HIS A 22 8.03 -5.43 5.68
N VAL A 23 7.92 -4.87 6.89
CA VAL A 23 7.06 -5.43 7.93
C VAL A 23 5.61 -5.37 7.43
N ASP A 24 4.82 -6.41 7.72
CA ASP A 24 3.43 -6.45 7.30
C ASP A 24 2.61 -5.39 8.05
N ILE A 25 1.55 -4.89 7.40
CA ILE A 25 0.71 -3.82 7.97
C ILE A 25 0.10 -4.23 9.30
N ALA A 26 -0.28 -5.50 9.49
CA ALA A 26 -0.89 -5.95 10.74
C ALA A 26 0.11 -5.83 11.91
N THR A 27 1.36 -6.25 11.72
CA THR A 27 2.44 -6.06 12.69
C THR A 27 2.75 -4.58 12.94
N VAL A 28 2.71 -3.72 11.92
CA VAL A 28 2.97 -2.27 12.09
C VAL A 28 1.92 -1.60 12.97
N VAL A 29 0.66 -2.03 12.88
CA VAL A 29 -0.46 -1.37 13.56
C VAL A 29 -0.87 -2.02 14.89
N ASP A 30 -0.37 -3.21 15.20
CA ASP A 30 -0.82 -4.03 16.35
C ASP A 30 -0.78 -3.27 17.69
N ASP A 31 0.34 -2.63 17.98
CA ASP A 31 0.56 -1.81 19.19
C ASP A 31 0.56 -0.29 18.88
N PHE A 32 0.01 0.12 17.74
CA PHE A 32 0.00 1.53 17.38
C PHE A 32 -1.00 2.30 18.27
N PRO A 33 -0.57 3.39 18.95
CA PRO A 33 -1.44 4.18 19.81
C PRO A 33 -2.45 4.96 18.97
N HIS A 34 -3.66 4.41 18.81
CA HIS A 34 -4.72 4.93 17.96
C HIS A 34 -5.07 6.42 18.21
N GLU A 35 -4.93 6.89 19.45
CA GLU A 35 -5.13 8.29 19.83
C GLU A 35 -4.19 9.26 19.10
N PHE A 36 -3.03 8.77 18.64
CA PHE A 36 -2.06 9.54 17.87
C PHE A 36 -2.20 9.38 16.35
N ALA A 37 -3.17 8.59 15.86
CA ALA A 37 -3.34 8.34 14.43
C ALA A 37 -3.54 9.63 13.61
N GLY A 38 -4.29 10.59 14.17
CA GLY A 38 -4.53 11.91 13.59
C GLY A 38 -3.54 13.00 14.06
N THR A 39 -2.57 12.66 14.91
CA THR A 39 -1.58 13.64 15.38
C THR A 39 -0.53 13.86 14.30
N LYS A 40 -0.17 15.13 14.06
CA LYS A 40 0.91 15.50 13.14
C LYS A 40 2.22 15.67 13.90
N PRO A 41 3.19 14.75 13.77
CA PRO A 41 4.47 14.87 14.44
C PRO A 41 5.27 16.07 13.91
N LYS A 42 6.13 16.65 14.75
CA LYS A 42 7.02 17.73 14.34
C LYS A 42 7.92 17.23 13.19
N ASN A 43 8.04 18.03 12.13
CA ASN A 43 8.84 17.75 10.93
C ASN A 43 8.34 16.58 10.06
N VAL A 44 7.15 16.02 10.32
CA VAL A 44 6.52 15.03 9.45
C VAL A 44 5.35 15.71 8.72
N PRO A 45 5.27 15.63 7.37
CA PRO A 45 4.27 16.39 6.61
C PRO A 45 2.86 15.79 6.70
N TYR A 46 2.72 14.55 7.21
CA TYR A 46 1.48 13.79 7.31
C TYR A 46 1.28 13.18 8.71
N THR A 47 0.06 12.78 9.01
CA THR A 47 -0.28 11.93 10.18
C THR A 47 -0.12 10.45 9.84
N ALA A 48 -0.15 9.57 10.85
CA ALA A 48 -0.13 8.12 10.60
C ALA A 48 -1.37 7.66 9.81
N TRP A 49 -2.53 8.25 10.07
CA TRP A 49 -3.75 8.01 9.30
C TRP A 49 -3.60 8.41 7.83
N GLN A 50 -3.03 9.58 7.55
CA GLN A 50 -2.82 10.05 6.18
C GLN A 50 -1.84 9.13 5.43
N LEU A 51 -0.79 8.65 6.09
CA LEU A 51 0.15 7.70 5.49
C LEU A 51 -0.51 6.34 5.22
N LEU A 52 -1.34 5.84 6.14
CA LEU A 52 -2.07 4.58 5.93
C LEU A 52 -2.99 4.68 4.72
N GLU A 53 -3.75 5.77 4.58
CA GLU A 53 -4.62 5.99 3.43
C GLU A 53 -3.84 6.17 2.13
N HIS A 54 -2.67 6.83 2.17
CA HIS A 54 -1.76 6.91 1.03
C HIS A 54 -1.31 5.52 0.56
N ILE A 55 -0.91 4.65 1.49
CA ILE A 55 -0.51 3.26 1.16
C ILE A 55 -1.70 2.47 0.61
N ARG A 56 -2.87 2.54 1.25
CA ARG A 56 -4.08 1.83 0.80
C ARG A 56 -4.47 2.26 -0.61
N PHE A 57 -4.46 3.56 -0.89
CA PHE A 57 -4.81 4.10 -2.20
C PHE A 57 -3.78 3.74 -3.26
N THR A 58 -2.48 3.95 -3.02
CA THR A 58 -1.40 3.65 -3.99
C THR A 58 -1.37 2.17 -4.37
N VAL A 59 -1.53 1.25 -3.41
CA VAL A 59 -1.56 -0.19 -3.69
C VAL A 59 -2.81 -0.58 -4.51
N ASN A 60 -3.96 0.00 -4.20
CA ASN A 60 -5.18 -0.22 -4.98
C ASN A 60 -5.08 0.36 -6.40
N ASP A 61 -4.49 1.55 -6.55
CA ASP A 61 -4.24 2.19 -7.84
C ASP A 61 -3.31 1.33 -8.72
N LEU A 62 -2.23 0.77 -8.15
CA LEU A 62 -1.35 -0.16 -8.85
C LEU A 62 -2.07 -1.43 -9.32
N LEU A 63 -2.99 -1.95 -8.50
CA LEU A 63 -3.84 -3.08 -8.89
C LEU A 63 -4.74 -2.72 -10.07
N LEU A 64 -5.38 -1.55 -10.04
CA LEU A 64 -6.24 -1.07 -11.14
C LEU A 64 -5.41 -0.85 -12.42
N PHE A 65 -4.23 -0.23 -12.32
CA PHE A 65 -3.28 -0.11 -13.43
C PHE A 65 -2.99 -1.46 -14.09
N SER A 66 -2.85 -2.52 -13.28
CA SER A 66 -2.48 -3.86 -13.75
C SER A 66 -3.65 -4.66 -14.32
N THR A 67 -4.91 -4.31 -13.98
CA THR A 67 -6.08 -5.18 -14.21
C THR A 67 -7.22 -4.53 -14.98
N ASP A 68 -7.33 -3.20 -14.95
CA ASP A 68 -8.39 -2.46 -15.63
C ASP A 68 -7.89 -1.94 -17.00
N PRO A 69 -8.41 -2.45 -18.13
CA PRO A 69 -8.02 -1.97 -19.46
C PRO A 69 -8.44 -0.52 -19.75
N LYS A 70 -9.29 0.08 -18.91
CA LYS A 70 -9.73 1.48 -19.02
C LYS A 70 -9.04 2.40 -18.00
N TYR A 71 -8.03 1.90 -17.31
CA TYR A 71 -7.32 2.67 -16.28
C TYR A 71 -6.81 4.01 -16.80
N ALA A 72 -7.00 5.04 -15.99
CA ALA A 72 -6.41 6.36 -16.17
C ALA A 72 -5.79 6.79 -14.84
N ALA A 73 -4.53 7.21 -14.88
CA ALA A 73 -3.78 7.55 -13.68
C ALA A 73 -4.32 8.81 -12.99
N PRO A 74 -4.51 8.80 -11.66
CA PRO A 74 -4.74 10.01 -10.85
C PRO A 74 -3.54 10.97 -10.90
N ASN A 75 -3.74 12.24 -10.52
CA ASN A 75 -2.67 13.23 -10.51
C ASN A 75 -1.72 12.98 -9.33
N TRP A 76 -0.48 12.62 -9.65
CA TRP A 76 0.55 12.43 -8.64
C TRP A 76 1.25 13.75 -8.26
N PRO A 77 1.55 14.01 -6.97
CA PRO A 77 1.15 13.23 -5.79
C PRO A 77 -0.19 13.65 -5.18
N ASP A 78 -0.80 14.74 -5.67
CA ASP A 78 -1.88 15.45 -4.98
C ASP A 78 -3.11 14.58 -4.71
N ASP A 79 -3.51 13.73 -5.67
CA ASP A 79 -4.70 12.86 -5.54
C ASP A 79 -4.45 11.61 -4.67
N TYR A 80 -3.21 11.37 -4.23
CA TYR A 80 -2.81 10.17 -3.49
C TYR A 80 -2.77 10.38 -1.97
N TRP A 81 -3.16 11.56 -1.50
CA TRP A 81 -3.25 11.89 -0.08
C TRP A 81 -4.68 12.33 0.26
N PRO A 82 -5.20 11.96 1.43
CA PRO A 82 -6.52 12.44 1.85
C PRO A 82 -6.49 13.94 2.13
N ALA A 83 -7.58 14.63 1.75
CA ALA A 83 -7.80 16.06 1.95
C ALA A 83 -7.90 16.48 3.43
#